data_AF-A0ABD2MQ27-F1
#
_entry.id   AF-A0ABD2MQ27-F1
#
_cell.length_a   1.000
_cell.length_b   1.000
_cell.length_c   1.000
_cell.angle_alpha   90.00
_cell.angle_beta   90.00
_cell.angle_gamma   90.00
#
_symmetry.space_group_name_H-M   'P 1'
#
loop_
_entity.id
_entity.type
_entity.pdbx_description
1 polymer ?
#
loop_
_entity_poly.entity_id
_entity_poly.type
_entity_poly.pdbx_seq_one_letter_code
_entity_poly.pdbx_strand_id
1 'polypeptide(L)'
;MDTLLSDQLNEWDAKPPVPSKAFRNISRHIIKLHEAVSSVLPSDQVSYLYETVHKNFKSALRAQLMKLNIQNNGGPQHGLVTTEITFYLQTMLMLNTLPEDTLTNKYMEDIWQR
;
A
#
# COMPACT_ATOMS: atom_id res chain seq x y z
N MET A 1 -4.02 10.88 -6.90
CA MET A 1 -3.73 9.68 -6.07
C MET A 1 -2.29 9.65 -5.61
N ASP A 2 -1.33 9.91 -6.50
CA ASP A 2 0.09 9.91 -6.14
C ASP A 2 0.45 10.86 -4.98
N THR A 3 -0.06 12.09 -5.03
CA THR A 3 0.10 13.09 -3.96
C THR A 3 -0.54 12.63 -2.65
N LEU A 4 -1.77 12.12 -2.68
CA LEU A 4 -2.49 11.66 -1.49
C LEU A 4 -1.79 10.49 -0.78
N LEU A 5 -1.31 9.49 -1.53
CA LEU A 5 -0.58 8.36 -0.96
C LEU A 5 0.72 8.84 -0.32
N SER A 6 1.45 9.69 -1.04
CA SER A 6 2.70 10.29 -0.57
C SER A 6 2.48 11.11 0.69
N ASP A 7 1.41 11.91 0.78
CA ASP A 7 1.08 12.72 1.96
C ASP A 7 0.77 11.85 3.18
N GLN A 8 -0.09 10.84 3.02
CA GLN A 8 -0.42 9.92 4.12
C GLN A 8 0.80 9.14 4.61
N LEU A 9 1.69 8.71 3.71
CA LEU A 9 2.88 7.97 4.08
C LEU A 9 3.99 8.89 4.62
N ASN A 10 4.13 10.11 4.13
CA ASN A 10 5.12 11.07 4.64
C ASN A 10 4.91 11.42 6.12
N GLU A 11 3.65 11.46 6.56
CA GLU A 11 3.23 11.69 7.95
C GLU A 11 3.18 10.40 8.79
N TRP A 12 3.30 9.23 8.17
CA TRP A 12 3.23 7.95 8.87
C TRP A 12 4.51 7.66 9.65
N ASP A 13 4.33 6.99 10.79
CA ASP A 13 5.39 6.57 11.70
C ASP A 13 5.12 5.12 12.14
N ALA A 14 6.16 4.32 12.28
CA ALA A 14 6.07 2.89 12.56
C ALA A 14 5.84 2.65 14.06
N LYS A 15 4.62 2.91 14.52
CA LYS A 15 4.21 2.71 15.91
C LYS A 15 2.78 2.19 16.04
N PRO A 16 2.45 1.49 17.15
CA PRO A 16 1.06 1.13 17.46
C PRO A 16 0.15 2.36 17.63
N PRO A 17 -1.17 2.20 17.41
CA PRO A 17 -1.87 0.98 17.00
C PRO A 17 -1.76 0.70 15.49
N VAL A 18 -1.76 -0.58 15.11
CA VAL A 18 -1.85 -1.05 13.72
C VAL A 18 -3.23 -1.68 13.49
N PRO A 19 -3.94 -1.38 12.40
CA PRO A 19 -3.52 -0.51 11.29
C PRO A 19 -3.53 0.98 11.67
N SER A 20 -2.48 1.69 11.27
CA SER A 20 -2.37 3.12 11.54
C SER A 20 -3.47 3.92 10.84
N LYS A 21 -3.64 5.16 11.28
CA LYS A 21 -4.58 6.09 10.64
C LYS A 21 -4.25 6.29 9.16
N ALA A 22 -2.96 6.37 8.81
CA ALA A 22 -2.49 6.54 7.44
C ALA A 22 -2.93 5.35 6.56
N PHE A 23 -2.63 4.11 6.98
CA PHE A 23 -3.00 2.92 6.22
C PHE A 23 -4.52 2.74 6.12
N ARG A 24 -5.27 3.01 7.19
CA ARG A 24 -6.75 3.03 7.13
C ARG A 24 -7.30 4.06 6.14
N ASN A 25 -6.69 5.25 6.09
CA ASN A 25 -7.09 6.29 5.14
C ASN A 25 -6.75 5.90 3.70
N ILE A 26 -5.56 5.35 3.46
CA ILE A 26 -5.13 4.83 2.16
C ILE A 26 -6.12 3.77 1.67
N SER A 27 -6.38 2.72 2.47
CA SER A 27 -7.35 1.68 2.15
C SER A 27 -8.74 2.24 1.84
N ARG A 28 -9.23 3.20 2.63
CA ARG A 28 -10.53 3.86 2.38
C ARG A 28 -10.57 4.57 1.03
N HIS A 29 -9.51 5.29 0.67
CA HIS A 29 -9.46 5.99 -0.61
C HIS A 29 -9.38 5.04 -1.79
N ILE A 30 -8.68 3.92 -1.64
CA ILE A 30 -8.61 2.86 -2.65
C ILE A 30 -10.00 2.26 -2.86
N ILE A 31 -10.71 1.87 -1.80
CA ILE A 31 -12.09 1.35 -1.91
C ILE A 31 -13.01 2.36 -2.62
N LYS A 32 -12.97 3.63 -2.22
CA LYS A 32 -13.78 4.68 -2.86
C LYS A 32 -13.43 4.89 -4.33
N LEU A 33 -12.16 4.78 -4.68
CA LEU A 33 -11.74 4.81 -6.08
C LEU A 33 -12.38 3.65 -6.84
N HIS A 34 -12.35 2.43 -6.29
CA HIS A 34 -12.98 1.25 -6.88
C HIS A 34 -14.47 1.48 -7.15
N GLU A 35 -15.20 1.94 -6.13
CA GLU A 35 -16.63 2.23 -6.23
C GLU A 35 -16.93 3.24 -7.35
N ALA A 36 -16.08 4.26 -7.49
CA ALA A 36 -16.25 5.30 -8.50
C ALA A 36 -15.90 4.84 -9.93
N VAL A 37 -14.88 3.99 -10.11
CA VAL A 37 -14.39 3.65 -11.46
C VAL A 37 -14.90 2.32 -11.99
N SER A 38 -15.22 1.35 -11.13
CA SER A 38 -15.60 -0.02 -11.55
C SER A 38 -16.90 -0.08 -12.34
N SER A 39 -17.79 0.90 -12.15
CA SER A 39 -19.06 1.01 -12.88
C SER A 39 -18.94 1.78 -14.21
N VAL A 40 -17.83 2.48 -14.43
CA VAL A 40 -17.64 3.40 -15.57
C VAL A 40 -16.58 2.89 -16.53
N LEU A 41 -15.52 2.25 -16.02
CA LEU A 41 -14.39 1.80 -16.81
C LEU A 41 -14.44 0.28 -17.06
N PRO A 42 -13.94 -0.19 -18.21
CA PRO A 42 -13.71 -1.62 -18.45
C PRO A 42 -12.75 -2.22 -17.43
N SER A 43 -12.88 -3.52 -17.16
CA SER A 43 -12.04 -4.26 -16.19
C SER A 43 -10.55 -4.04 -16.41
N ASP A 44 -10.09 -4.08 -17.66
CA ASP A 44 -8.66 -3.97 -17.98
C ASP A 44 -8.10 -2.59 -17.63
N GLN A 45 -8.91 -1.53 -17.79
CA GLN A 45 -8.52 -0.18 -17.40
C GLN A 45 -8.52 0.00 -15.89
N VAL A 46 -9.46 -0.63 -15.18
CA VAL A 46 -9.45 -0.68 -13.71
C VAL A 46 -8.19 -1.38 -13.23
N SER A 47 -7.85 -2.55 -13.77
CA SER A 47 -6.64 -3.29 -13.42
C SER A 47 -5.37 -2.46 -13.64
N TYR A 48 -5.24 -1.81 -14.79
CA TYR A 48 -4.09 -0.93 -15.08
C TYR A 48 -3.97 0.26 -14.12
N LEU A 49 -5.11 0.87 -13.77
CA LEU A 49 -5.16 1.95 -12.79
C LEU A 49 -4.68 1.46 -11.41
N TYR A 50 -5.13 0.29 -10.98
CA TYR A 50 -4.75 -0.30 -9.69
C TYR A 50 -3.30 -0.74 -9.66
N GLU A 51 -2.75 -1.20 -10.79
CA GLU A 51 -1.32 -1.50 -10.90
C GLU A 51 -0.49 -0.23 -10.70
N THR A 52 -0.92 0.88 -11.27
CA THR A 52 -0.27 2.19 -11.10
C THR A 52 -0.36 2.67 -9.65
N VAL A 53 -1.53 2.56 -9.03
CA VAL A 53 -1.73 2.88 -7.60
C VAL A 53 -0.81 2.02 -6.72
N HIS A 54 -0.71 0.72 -7.01
CA HIS A 54 0.11 -0.20 -6.26
C HIS A 54 1.61 0.11 -6.38
N LYS A 55 2.10 0.42 -7.59
CA LYS A 55 3.47 0.88 -7.83
C LYS A 55 3.79 2.16 -7.07
N ASN A 56 2.90 3.15 -7.11
CA ASN A 56 3.09 4.42 -6.42
C ASN A 56 3.10 4.24 -4.90
N PHE A 57 2.21 3.39 -4.36
CA PHE A 57 2.22 3.03 -2.95
C PHE A 57 3.57 2.44 -2.53
N LYS A 58 4.10 1.47 -3.28
CA LYS A 58 5.41 0.85 -3.01
C LYS A 58 6.54 1.88 -3.02
N SER A 59 6.55 2.75 -4.03
CA SER A 59 7.54 3.82 -4.16
C SER A 59 7.52 4.77 -2.95
N ALA A 60 6.33 5.26 -2.59
CA ALA A 60 6.14 6.17 -1.46
C ALA A 60 6.47 5.51 -0.11
N LEU A 61 6.08 4.24 0.08
CA LEU A 61 6.39 3.49 1.29
C LEU A 61 7.90 3.30 1.43
N ARG A 62 8.57 2.88 0.36
CA ARG A 62 10.04 2.75 0.32
C ARG A 62 10.73 4.06 0.71
N ALA A 63 10.32 5.18 0.12
CA ALA A 63 10.87 6.49 0.45
C ALA A 63 10.71 6.82 1.95
N GLN A 64 9.54 6.53 2.53
CA GLN A 64 9.30 6.76 3.96
C GLN A 64 10.12 5.83 4.85
N LEU A 65 10.27 4.55 4.50
CA LEU A 65 11.11 3.60 5.24
C LEU A 65 12.57 4.07 5.27
N MET A 66 13.08 4.59 4.15
CA MET A 66 14.43 5.18 4.10
C MET A 66 14.53 6.43 4.99
N LYS A 67 13.55 7.33 4.93
CA LYS A 67 13.51 8.55 5.74
C LYS A 67 13.52 8.25 7.25
N LEU A 68 12.79 7.23 7.67
CA LEU A 68 12.73 6.77 9.06
C LEU A 68 13.88 5.81 9.45
N ASN A 69 14.76 5.48 8.49
CA ASN A 69 15.84 4.50 8.63
C ASN A 69 15.36 3.13 9.17
N ILE A 70 14.17 2.70 8.76
CA ILE A 70 13.63 1.38 9.11
C ILE A 70 14.28 0.34 8.20
N GLN A 71 14.74 -0.75 8.79
CA GLN A 71 15.48 -1.80 8.09
C GLN A 71 14.69 -3.11 8.09
N ASN A 72 14.90 -3.92 7.04
CA ASN A 72 14.47 -5.32 7.02
C ASN A 72 15.41 -6.17 7.89
N ASN A 73 15.28 -6.04 9.20
CA ASN A 73 16.13 -6.72 10.19
C ASN A 73 15.35 -7.70 11.09
N GLY A 74 14.07 -7.95 10.78
CA GLY A 74 13.20 -8.79 11.61
C GLY A 74 12.83 -8.20 12.98
N GLY A 75 13.21 -6.95 13.26
CA GLY A 75 12.93 -6.28 14.53
C GLY A 75 11.48 -5.77 14.66
N PRO A 76 11.14 -5.12 15.78
CA PRO A 76 9.77 -4.66 16.05
C PRO A 76 9.20 -3.71 14.99
N GLN A 77 10.00 -2.77 14.50
CA GLN A 77 9.57 -1.84 13.43
C GLN A 77 9.34 -2.56 12.11
N HIS A 78 10.17 -3.56 11.76
CA HIS A 78 9.93 -4.41 10.60
C HIS A 78 8.58 -5.14 10.74
N GLY A 79 8.31 -5.76 11.90
CA GLY A 79 7.03 -6.42 12.15
C GLY A 79 5.81 -5.49 12.03
N LEU A 80 5.93 -4.24 12.48
CA LEU A 80 4.89 -3.22 12.30
C LEU A 80 4.65 -2.93 10.81
N VAL A 81 5.71 -2.72 10.03
CA VAL A 81 5.62 -2.51 8.57
C VAL A 81 4.96 -3.70 7.88
N THR A 82 5.37 -4.94 8.20
CA THR A 82 4.76 -6.15 7.63
C THR A 82 3.27 -6.25 7.92
N THR A 83 2.86 -5.88 9.13
CA THR A 83 1.44 -5.92 9.53
C THR A 83 0.62 -4.87 8.77
N GLU A 84 1.16 -3.66 8.61
CA GLU A 84 0.55 -2.59 7.82
C GLU A 84 0.43 -2.96 6.33
N ILE A 85 1.48 -3.55 5.76
CA ILE A 85 1.46 -4.06 4.38
C ILE A 85 0.41 -5.15 4.23
N THR A 86 0.34 -6.09 5.17
CA THR A 86 -0.66 -7.17 5.15
C THR A 86 -2.08 -6.59 5.13
N PHE A 87 -2.36 -5.58 5.94
CA PHE A 87 -3.66 -4.89 5.94
C PHE A 87 -3.98 -4.22 4.59
N TYR A 88 -3.00 -3.53 4.00
CA TYR A 88 -3.15 -2.92 2.68
C TYR A 88 -3.38 -3.96 1.57
N LEU A 89 -2.61 -5.06 1.56
CA LEU A 89 -2.74 -6.14 0.57
C LEU A 89 -4.10 -6.84 0.68
N GLN A 90 -4.59 -7.08 1.89
CA GLN A 90 -5.94 -7.60 2.12
C GLN A 90 -7.00 -6.68 1.52
N THR A 91 -6.84 -5.36 1.67
CA THR A 91 -7.74 -4.39 1.03
C THR A 91 -7.73 -4.54 -0.49
N MET A 92 -6.55 -4.65 -1.11
CA MET A 92 -6.43 -4.83 -2.56
C MET A 92 -7.02 -6.16 -3.05
N LEU A 93 -6.80 -7.25 -2.31
CA LEU A 93 -7.35 -8.57 -2.62
C LEU A 93 -8.89 -8.57 -2.63
N MET A 94 -9.52 -7.88 -1.68
CA MET A 94 -10.99 -7.78 -1.61
C MET A 94 -11.60 -7.08 -2.83
N LEU A 95 -10.84 -6.21 -3.51
CA LEU A 95 -11.32 -5.49 -4.69
C LEU A 95 -11.19 -6.32 -5.98
N ASN A 96 -10.41 -7.39 -5.96
CA ASN A 96 -10.20 -8.30 -7.09
C ASN A 96 -9.81 -7.58 -8.40
N THR A 97 -9.06 -6.49 -8.29
CA THR A 97 -8.61 -5.66 -9.43
C THR A 97 -7.24 -6.07 -9.96
N LEU A 98 -6.50 -6.90 -9.22
CA LEU A 98 -5.15 -7.34 -9.57
C LEU A 98 -5.00 -8.83 -9.29
N PRO A 99 -4.09 -9.55 -10.01
CA PRO A 99 -3.83 -10.96 -9.75
C PRO A 99 -3.30 -11.18 -8.33
N GLU A 100 -3.77 -12.22 -7.64
CA GLU A 100 -3.40 -12.52 -6.25
C GLU A 100 -1.88 -12.67 -6.06
N ASP A 101 -1.17 -13.20 -7.05
CA ASP A 101 0.29 -13.36 -7.02
C ASP A 101 1.05 -12.03 -6.86
N THR A 102 0.47 -10.95 -7.38
CA THR A 102 1.02 -9.58 -7.27
C THR A 102 0.70 -8.92 -5.93
N LEU A 103 -0.20 -9.50 -5.14
CA LEU A 103 -0.69 -8.97 -3.86
C LEU A 103 -0.17 -9.79 -2.67
N THR A 104 1.10 -10.19 -2.73
CA THR A 104 1.76 -10.97 -1.69
C THR A 104 2.87 -10.18 -1.00
N ASN A 105 3.19 -10.52 0.26
CA ASN A 105 4.33 -9.93 0.96
C ASN A 105 5.64 -10.11 0.18
N LYS A 106 5.81 -11.24 -0.52
CA LYS A 106 6.96 -11.49 -1.39
C LYS A 106 7.07 -10.46 -2.53
N TYR A 107 5.94 -10.03 -3.09
CA TYR A 107 5.91 -9.01 -4.14
C TYR A 107 6.25 -7.60 -3.59
N MET A 108 6.22 -7.41 -2.26
CA MET A 108 6.55 -6.16 -1.60
C MET A 108 8.02 -6.08 -1.17
N GLU A 109 8.83 -7.12 -1.36
CA GLU A 109 10.23 -7.15 -0.87
C GLU A 109 11.13 -6.05 -1.44
N ASP A 110 10.82 -5.54 -2.63
CA ASP A 110 11.54 -4.44 -3.29
C ASP A 110 11.39 -3.09 -2.57
N ILE A 111 10.43 -2.94 -1.64
CA ILE A 111 10.36 -1.72 -0.81
C ILE A 111 11.56 -1.61 0.15
N TRP A 112 12.24 -2.73 0.44
CA TRP A 112 13.37 -2.80 1.35
C TRP A 112 14.72 -2.59 0.66
N GLN A 113 14.75 -2.71 -0.67
CA GLN A 113 15.96 -2.41 -1.43
C GLN A 113 16.28 -0.92 -1.25
N ARG A 114 17.57 -0.56 -1.19
CA ARG A 114 18.02 0.83 -1.09
C ARG A 114 18.35 1.35 -2.48
#